data_AF-A0A9E5GIB0-F1
#
_entry.id   AF-A0A9E5GIB0-F1
#
_cell.length_a   1.000
_cell.length_b   1.000
_cell.length_c   1.000
_cell.angle_alpha   90.00
_cell.angle_beta   90.00
_cell.angle_gamma   90.00
#
_symmetry.space_group_name_H-M   'P 1'
#
loop_
_entity.id
_entity.type
_entity.pdbx_description
1 polymer ?
#
loop_
_entity_poly.entity_id
_entity_poly.type
_entity_poly.pdbx_seq_one_letter_code
_entity_poly.pdbx_strand_id
1 'polypeptide(L)'
;MIETIEDYNRARALLITLKPEQLADALLTLVLTSRSAELLVTSLISTTAENIALFKETLHSVQHDDLGEELTLDMLRRALDMLDPAAMDASCGLELMALFYETDEAAFASSQNLAYEFGQVYADDGVAKFTEFARRCGDKDFVRQLVQRLVSEDSYGMRMKLWDAVLPETIVSGSFRESLQ
;
A
#
# COMPACT_ATOMS: atom_id res chain seq x y z
N MET A 1 -18.92 6.87 19.85
CA MET A 1 -17.98 6.22 18.91
C MET A 1 -16.71 7.08 18.95
N ILE A 2 -15.55 6.67 18.41
CA ILE A 2 -14.43 7.64 18.28
C ILE A 2 -14.78 8.52 17.08
N GLU A 3 -15.28 9.73 17.34
CA GLU A 3 -15.92 10.57 16.32
C GLU A 3 -15.06 11.78 15.94
N THR A 4 -14.07 12.13 16.77
CA THR A 4 -13.19 13.28 16.54
C THR A 4 -11.71 12.92 16.68
N ILE A 5 -10.84 13.76 16.12
CA ILE A 5 -9.38 13.66 16.28
C ILE A 5 -9.00 13.78 17.77
N GLU A 6 -9.72 14.58 18.55
CA GLU A 6 -9.49 14.72 19.99
C GLU A 6 -9.82 13.42 20.74
N ASP A 7 -10.96 12.79 20.41
CA ASP A 7 -11.34 11.50 20.97
C ASP A 7 -10.32 10.42 20.60
N TYR A 8 -9.86 10.41 19.35
CA TYR A 8 -8.83 9.48 18.88
C TYR A 8 -7.54 9.65 19.67
N ASN A 9 -7.05 10.88 19.80
CA ASN A 9 -5.80 11.17 20.51
C ASN A 9 -5.89 10.84 22.00
N ARG A 10 -7.04 11.13 22.63
CA ARG A 10 -7.31 10.75 24.01
C ARG A 10 -7.33 9.24 24.19
N ALA A 11 -8.05 8.52 23.32
CA ALA A 11 -8.10 7.06 23.37
C ALA A 11 -6.70 6.45 23.19
N ARG A 12 -5.93 6.91 22.21
CA ARG A 12 -4.55 6.48 21.98
C ARG A 12 -3.67 6.71 23.22
N ALA A 13 -3.74 7.89 23.84
CA ALA A 13 -2.96 8.20 25.03
C ALA A 13 -3.29 7.25 26.20
N LEU A 14 -4.57 6.93 26.40
CA LEU A 14 -5.00 5.99 27.44
C LEU A 14 -4.56 4.56 27.12
N LEU A 15 -4.69 4.10 25.88
CA LEU A 15 -4.27 2.77 25.45
C LEU A 15 -2.77 2.53 25.68
N ILE A 16 -1.92 3.54 25.46
CA ILE A 16 -0.46 3.46 25.71
C ILE A 16 -0.12 3.24 27.18
N THR A 17 -1.00 3.64 28.12
CA THR A 17 -0.79 3.41 29.55
C THR A 17 -1.18 2.01 30.02
N LEU A 18 -1.87 1.23 29.18
CA LEU A 18 -2.25 -0.14 29.50
C LEU A 18 -1.05 -1.08 29.47
N LYS A 19 -1.19 -2.21 30.16
CA LYS A 19 -0.16 -3.25 30.09
C LYS A 19 -0.15 -3.90 28.71
N PRO A 20 1.02 -4.30 28.18
CA PRO A 20 1.12 -4.93 26.86
C PRO A 20 0.20 -6.15 26.69
N GLU A 21 0.04 -6.97 27.73
CA GLU A 21 -0.81 -8.17 27.68
C GLU A 21 -2.28 -7.82 27.44
N GLN A 22 -2.76 -6.72 28.03
CA GLN A 22 -4.14 -6.26 27.84
C GLN A 22 -4.39 -5.81 26.41
N LEU A 23 -3.40 -5.17 25.77
CA LEU A 23 -3.48 -4.77 24.38
C LEU A 23 -3.43 -5.99 23.44
N ALA A 24 -2.56 -6.96 23.73
CA ALA A 24 -2.47 -8.20 22.98
C ALA A 24 -3.79 -8.99 23.01
N ASP A 25 -4.38 -9.17 24.19
CA ASP A 25 -5.66 -9.88 24.35
C ASP A 25 -6.81 -9.15 23.64
N ALA A 26 -6.82 -7.82 23.68
CA ALA A 26 -7.80 -7.01 22.96
C ALA A 26 -7.66 -7.16 21.42
N LEU A 27 -6.44 -7.15 20.91
CA LEU A 27 -6.17 -7.39 19.48
C LEU A 27 -6.64 -8.79 19.05
N LEU A 28 -6.29 -9.82 19.83
CA LEU A 28 -6.73 -11.19 19.57
C LEU A 28 -8.26 -11.34 19.64
N THR A 29 -8.93 -10.56 20.48
CA THR A 29 -10.40 -10.51 20.49
C THR A 29 -10.96 -9.95 19.18
N LEU A 30 -10.33 -8.90 18.62
CA LEU A 30 -10.77 -8.31 17.34
C LEU A 30 -10.57 -9.28 16.16
N VAL A 31 -9.49 -10.06 16.17
CA VAL A 31 -9.20 -11.09 15.16
C VAL A 31 -10.38 -12.05 14.97
N LEU A 32 -11.08 -12.41 16.05
CA LEU A 32 -12.22 -13.34 16.00
C LEU A 32 -13.41 -12.84 15.17
N THR A 33 -13.46 -11.55 14.85
CA THR A 33 -14.62 -10.91 14.20
C THR A 33 -14.27 -10.08 12.97
N SER A 34 -12.99 -9.87 12.69
CA SER A 34 -12.55 -8.99 11.62
C SER A 34 -11.35 -9.57 10.87
N ARG A 35 -11.56 -9.87 9.59
CA ARG A 35 -10.49 -10.31 8.67
C ARG A 35 -9.40 -9.26 8.54
N SER A 36 -9.74 -7.97 8.57
CA SER A 36 -8.77 -6.86 8.57
C SER A 36 -7.91 -6.87 9.84
N ALA A 37 -8.49 -7.19 11.00
CA ALA A 37 -7.75 -7.34 12.26
C ALA A 37 -6.87 -8.59 12.28
N GLU A 38 -7.36 -9.73 11.76
CA GLU A 38 -6.57 -10.95 11.57
C GLU A 38 -5.33 -10.68 10.73
N LEU A 39 -5.50 -9.99 9.60
CA LEU A 39 -4.41 -9.66 8.69
C LEU A 39 -3.35 -8.76 9.34
N LEU A 40 -3.80 -7.74 10.09
CA LEU A 40 -2.91 -6.85 10.85
C LEU A 40 -2.12 -7.60 11.94
N VAL A 41 -2.80 -8.42 12.75
CA VAL A 41 -2.12 -9.14 13.84
C VAL A 41 -1.14 -10.15 13.28
N THR A 42 -1.55 -10.87 12.23
CA THR A 42 -0.68 -11.84 11.55
C THR A 42 0.56 -11.15 10.99
N SER A 43 0.43 -9.98 10.35
CA SER A 43 1.59 -9.28 9.80
C SER A 43 2.55 -8.74 10.86
N LEU A 44 2.03 -8.30 12.01
CA LEU A 44 2.84 -7.79 13.13
C LEU A 44 3.73 -8.85 13.77
N ILE A 45 3.29 -10.11 13.79
CA ILE A 45 4.04 -11.23 14.40
C ILE A 45 4.83 -12.04 13.37
N SER A 46 4.70 -11.71 12.08
CA SER A 46 5.37 -12.39 10.98
C SER A 46 6.79 -11.88 10.75
N THR A 47 7.65 -12.77 10.28
CA THR A 47 8.93 -12.41 9.68
C THR A 47 8.71 -11.69 8.34
N THR A 48 9.75 -11.02 7.82
CA THR A 48 9.71 -10.41 6.48
C THR A 48 9.32 -11.40 5.39
N ALA A 49 9.83 -12.64 5.44
CA ALA A 49 9.51 -13.66 4.44
C ALA A 49 8.03 -14.09 4.50
N GLU A 50 7.49 -14.25 5.71
CA GLU A 50 6.06 -14.55 5.92
C GLU A 50 5.18 -13.38 5.46
N ASN A 51 5.57 -12.14 5.75
CA ASN A 51 4.88 -10.93 5.27
C ASN A 51 4.86 -10.85 3.74
N ILE A 52 5.94 -11.25 3.05
CA ILE A 52 5.95 -11.31 1.58
C ILE A 52 4.95 -12.37 1.06
N ALA A 53 4.86 -13.53 1.71
CA ALA A 53 3.90 -14.55 1.33
C ALA A 53 2.45 -14.08 1.55
N LEU A 54 2.18 -13.51 2.74
CA LEU A 54 0.88 -12.97 3.11
C LEU A 54 0.45 -11.81 2.20
N PHE A 55 1.40 -10.95 1.81
CA PHE A 55 1.18 -9.88 0.84
C PHE A 55 0.68 -10.43 -0.49
N LYS A 56 1.37 -11.43 -1.06
CA LYS A 56 0.99 -12.02 -2.34
C LYS A 56 -0.37 -12.72 -2.28
N GLU A 57 -0.65 -13.42 -1.19
CA GLU A 57 -1.96 -14.04 -0.96
C GLU A 57 -3.07 -12.97 -0.85
N THR A 58 -2.80 -11.87 -0.16
CA THR A 58 -3.73 -10.74 -0.04
C THR A 58 -4.06 -10.14 -1.41
N LEU A 59 -3.05 -9.89 -2.25
CA LEU A 59 -3.26 -9.38 -3.61
C LEU A 59 -4.02 -10.38 -4.48
N HIS A 60 -3.72 -11.67 -4.36
CA HIS A 60 -4.46 -12.70 -5.07
C HIS A 60 -5.94 -12.68 -4.71
N SER A 61 -6.27 -12.59 -3.41
CA SER A 61 -7.67 -12.44 -2.97
C SER A 61 -8.32 -11.17 -3.52
N VAL A 62 -7.63 -10.02 -3.50
CA VAL A 62 -8.16 -8.76 -4.07
C VAL A 62 -8.50 -8.91 -5.56
N GLN A 63 -7.72 -9.65 -6.32
CA GLN A 63 -7.93 -9.82 -7.75
C GLN A 63 -9.03 -10.83 -8.11
N HIS A 64 -9.30 -11.81 -7.24
CA HIS A 64 -10.10 -12.99 -7.62
C HIS A 64 -11.34 -13.22 -6.74
N ASP A 65 -11.37 -12.70 -5.51
CA ASP A 65 -12.47 -12.92 -4.57
C ASP A 65 -13.44 -11.73 -4.58
N ASP A 66 -14.74 -12.00 -4.41
CA ASP A 66 -15.76 -10.95 -4.18
C ASP A 66 -15.79 -10.58 -2.69
N LEU A 67 -14.97 -9.61 -2.30
CA LEU A 67 -14.78 -9.18 -0.92
C LEU A 67 -15.67 -7.99 -0.51
N GLY A 68 -16.29 -7.33 -1.49
CA GLY A 68 -16.88 -6.00 -1.31
C GLY A 68 -15.83 -4.89 -1.19
N GLU A 69 -16.26 -3.65 -1.46
CA GLU A 69 -15.36 -2.50 -1.63
C GLU A 69 -14.57 -2.17 -0.35
N GLU A 70 -15.24 -2.14 0.80
CA GLU A 70 -14.63 -1.75 2.08
C GLU A 70 -13.51 -2.72 2.49
N LEU A 71 -13.77 -4.02 2.40
CA LEU A 71 -12.77 -5.04 2.75
C LEU A 71 -11.62 -5.07 1.74
N THR A 72 -11.90 -4.88 0.44
CA THR A 72 -10.87 -4.80 -0.59
C THR A 72 -9.93 -3.62 -0.34
N LEU A 73 -10.48 -2.44 -0.05
CA LEU A 73 -9.72 -1.24 0.28
C LEU A 73 -8.85 -1.46 1.53
N ASP A 74 -9.43 -2.04 2.59
CA ASP A 74 -8.71 -2.38 3.81
C ASP A 74 -7.57 -3.36 3.54
N MET A 75 -7.81 -4.43 2.76
CA MET A 75 -6.80 -5.43 2.42
C MET A 75 -5.64 -4.83 1.62
N LEU A 76 -5.90 -3.91 0.69
CA LEU A 76 -4.84 -3.20 -0.04
C LEU A 76 -3.96 -2.37 0.89
N ARG A 77 -4.56 -1.63 1.84
CA ARG A 77 -3.81 -0.87 2.85
C ARG A 77 -2.95 -1.79 3.72
N ARG A 78 -3.53 -2.90 4.18
CA ARG A 78 -2.80 -3.91 4.97
C ARG A 78 -1.65 -4.54 4.18
N ALA A 79 -1.83 -4.79 2.88
CA ALA A 79 -0.78 -5.28 2.02
C ALA A 79 0.42 -4.29 1.99
N LEU A 80 0.17 -2.99 1.85
CA LEU A 80 1.24 -1.98 1.90
C LEU A 80 1.96 -1.94 3.26
N ASP A 81 1.24 -2.15 4.36
CA ASP A 81 1.82 -2.19 5.72
C ASP A 81 2.78 -3.38 5.91
N MET A 82 2.60 -4.48 5.17
CA MET A 82 3.49 -5.66 5.24
C MET A 82 4.86 -5.40 4.62
N LEU A 83 4.98 -4.38 3.76
CA LEU A 83 6.22 -4.03 3.09
C LEU A 83 6.98 -2.99 3.91
N ASP A 84 8.12 -3.41 4.47
CA ASP A 84 9.04 -2.57 5.24
C ASP A 84 10.32 -2.27 4.44
N PRO A 85 10.46 -1.05 3.88
CA PRO A 85 11.66 -0.67 3.15
C PRO A 85 12.94 -0.69 3.99
N ALA A 86 12.84 -0.60 5.33
CA ALA A 86 14.00 -0.68 6.21
C ALA A 86 14.53 -2.12 6.34
N ALA A 87 13.65 -3.12 6.31
CA ALA A 87 13.98 -4.52 6.54
C ALA A 87 14.09 -5.37 5.25
N MET A 88 13.73 -4.82 4.09
CA MET A 88 13.67 -5.53 2.81
C MET A 88 14.74 -5.07 1.82
N ASP A 89 15.15 -5.97 0.92
CA ASP A 89 15.88 -5.59 -0.29
C ASP A 89 15.00 -4.67 -1.14
N ALA A 90 15.56 -3.52 -1.52
CA ALA A 90 14.88 -2.51 -2.31
C ALA A 90 14.39 -3.01 -3.66
N SER A 91 15.15 -3.87 -4.34
CA SER A 91 14.75 -4.39 -5.65
C SER A 91 13.57 -5.35 -5.51
N CYS A 92 13.61 -6.23 -4.51
CA CYS A 92 12.50 -7.10 -4.17
C CYS A 92 11.25 -6.30 -3.77
N GLY A 93 11.39 -5.26 -2.96
CA GLY A 93 10.28 -4.37 -2.59
C GLY A 93 9.65 -3.69 -3.80
N LEU A 94 10.44 -3.24 -4.77
CA LEU A 94 9.94 -2.66 -6.01
C LEU A 94 9.16 -3.67 -6.87
N GLU A 95 9.63 -4.91 -6.97
CA GLU A 95 8.88 -5.98 -7.65
C GLU A 95 7.55 -6.27 -6.96
N LEU A 96 7.51 -6.30 -5.63
CA LEU A 96 6.27 -6.48 -4.88
C LEU A 96 5.32 -5.29 -5.06
N MET A 97 5.83 -4.07 -5.08
CA MET A 97 5.03 -2.89 -5.42
C MET A 97 4.47 -2.96 -6.85
N ALA A 98 5.19 -3.55 -7.80
CA ALA A 98 4.67 -3.77 -9.14
C ALA A 98 3.46 -4.71 -9.14
N LEU A 99 3.53 -5.82 -8.39
CA LEU A 99 2.38 -6.72 -8.20
C LEU A 99 1.19 -5.99 -7.57
N PHE A 100 1.44 -5.09 -6.61
CA PHE A 100 0.40 -4.26 -6.03
C PHE A 100 -0.26 -3.35 -7.06
N TYR A 101 0.51 -2.66 -7.91
CA TYR A 101 -0.09 -1.83 -8.95
C TYR A 101 -0.89 -2.63 -9.98
N GLU A 102 -0.50 -3.87 -10.26
CA GLU A 102 -1.23 -4.79 -11.14
C GLU A 102 -2.59 -5.23 -10.55
N THR A 103 -2.95 -4.87 -9.31
CA THR A 103 -4.29 -5.09 -8.77
C THR A 103 -5.28 -3.95 -9.01
N ASP A 104 -4.83 -2.82 -9.57
CA ASP A 104 -5.67 -1.62 -9.72
C ASP A 104 -6.93 -1.86 -10.57
N GLU A 105 -6.81 -2.52 -11.71
CA GLU A 105 -7.94 -2.79 -12.59
C GLU A 105 -9.03 -3.61 -11.88
N ALA A 106 -8.65 -4.68 -11.18
CA ALA A 106 -9.60 -5.49 -10.41
C ALA A 106 -10.24 -4.68 -9.26
N ALA A 107 -9.42 -3.91 -8.54
CA ALA A 107 -9.89 -3.09 -7.43
C ALA A 107 -10.90 -2.02 -7.89
N PHE A 108 -10.60 -1.30 -8.96
CA PHE A 108 -11.49 -0.28 -9.52
C PHE A 108 -12.73 -0.87 -10.20
N ALA A 109 -12.62 -2.04 -10.85
CA ALA A 109 -13.78 -2.73 -11.40
C ALA A 109 -14.77 -3.15 -10.30
N SER A 110 -14.28 -3.44 -9.09
CA SER A 110 -15.12 -3.78 -7.93
C SER A 110 -15.70 -2.57 -7.19
N SER A 111 -15.23 -1.35 -7.47
CA SER A 111 -15.55 -0.12 -6.73
C SER A 111 -16.70 0.67 -7.34
N GLN A 112 -17.82 0.80 -6.63
CA GLN A 112 -18.96 1.65 -6.99
C GLN A 112 -18.97 2.98 -6.23
N ASN A 113 -18.56 2.99 -4.95
CA ASN A 113 -18.70 4.14 -4.06
C ASN A 113 -17.37 4.63 -3.48
N LEU A 114 -16.32 3.81 -3.49
CA LEU A 114 -15.03 4.13 -2.85
C LEU A 114 -13.91 4.47 -3.84
N ALA A 115 -14.25 4.89 -5.06
CA ALA A 115 -13.27 5.11 -6.13
C ALA A 115 -12.21 6.16 -5.75
N TYR A 116 -12.58 7.16 -4.95
CA TYR A 116 -11.65 8.17 -4.44
C TYR A 116 -10.64 7.55 -3.47
N GLU A 117 -11.10 6.72 -2.54
CA GLU A 117 -10.28 6.06 -1.53
C GLU A 117 -9.34 5.02 -2.15
N PHE A 118 -9.80 4.27 -3.16
CA PHE A 118 -8.91 3.42 -3.97
C PHE A 118 -7.84 4.27 -4.67
N GLY A 119 -8.24 5.42 -5.24
CA GLY A 119 -7.32 6.39 -5.82
C GLY A 119 -6.23 6.84 -4.84
N GLN A 120 -6.58 7.15 -3.60
CA GLN A 120 -5.60 7.51 -2.56
C GLN A 120 -4.62 6.37 -2.27
N VAL A 121 -5.12 5.13 -2.18
CA VAL A 121 -4.28 3.95 -1.90
C VAL A 121 -3.23 3.72 -3.00
N TYR A 122 -3.60 3.86 -4.28
CA TYR A 122 -2.63 3.67 -5.38
C TYR A 122 -1.77 4.91 -5.64
N ALA A 123 -2.37 6.09 -5.67
CA ALA A 123 -1.74 7.33 -6.14
C ALA A 123 -1.03 8.13 -5.03
N ASP A 124 -1.30 7.85 -3.75
CA ASP A 124 -0.65 8.51 -2.64
C ASP A 124 0.14 7.49 -1.79
N ASP A 125 -0.55 6.54 -1.15
CA ASP A 125 0.09 5.56 -0.24
C ASP A 125 1.08 4.65 -0.99
N GLY A 126 0.64 4.08 -2.12
CA GLY A 126 1.45 3.24 -2.99
C GLY A 126 2.66 3.99 -3.56
N VAL A 127 2.47 5.24 -3.99
CA VAL A 127 3.56 6.07 -4.55
C VAL A 127 4.58 6.39 -3.47
N ALA A 128 4.14 6.75 -2.27
CA ALA A 128 5.03 7.01 -1.14
C ALA A 128 5.89 5.78 -0.82
N LYS A 129 5.26 4.59 -0.73
CA LYS A 129 5.95 3.32 -0.46
C LYS A 129 6.93 2.94 -1.59
N PHE A 130 6.49 3.02 -2.84
CA PHE A 130 7.34 2.77 -4.00
C PHE A 130 8.57 3.71 -4.00
N THR A 131 8.36 5.00 -3.72
CA THR A 131 9.43 5.99 -3.68
C THR A 131 10.47 5.67 -2.60
N GLU A 132 10.05 5.17 -1.45
CA GLU A 132 10.97 4.76 -0.38
C GLU A 132 11.89 3.61 -0.85
N PHE A 133 11.33 2.59 -1.49
CA PHE A 133 12.13 1.52 -2.11
C PHE A 133 13.02 2.03 -3.24
N ALA A 134 12.48 2.84 -4.16
CA ALA A 134 13.20 3.40 -5.30
C ALA A 134 14.42 4.24 -4.89
N ARG A 135 14.30 5.03 -3.81
CA ARG A 135 15.41 5.80 -3.25
C ARG A 135 16.55 4.89 -2.78
N ARG A 136 16.22 3.78 -2.14
CA ARG A 136 17.16 2.79 -1.57
C ARG A 136 17.74 1.85 -2.61
N CYS A 137 17.07 1.66 -3.74
CA CYS A 137 17.56 0.83 -4.84
C CYS A 137 18.76 1.50 -5.53
N GLY A 138 19.89 0.80 -5.59
CA GLY A 138 21.11 1.29 -6.25
C GLY A 138 21.04 1.24 -7.79
N ASP A 139 20.22 0.36 -8.35
CA ASP A 139 20.06 0.20 -9.79
C ASP A 139 18.96 1.12 -10.32
N LYS A 140 19.33 2.35 -10.70
CA LYS A 140 18.39 3.35 -11.19
C LYS A 140 17.81 3.03 -12.57
N ASP A 141 18.51 2.24 -13.38
CA ASP A 141 18.00 1.82 -14.68
C ASP A 141 16.91 0.76 -14.52
N PHE A 142 17.07 -0.17 -13.55
CA PHE A 142 16.00 -1.07 -13.12
C PHE A 142 14.75 -0.30 -12.68
N VAL A 143 14.88 0.68 -11.78
CA VAL A 143 13.72 1.48 -11.32
C VAL A 143 13.04 2.19 -12.50
N ARG A 144 13.81 2.80 -13.41
CA ARG A 144 13.26 3.49 -14.59
C ARG A 144 12.49 2.54 -15.50
N GLN A 145 13.05 1.37 -15.80
CA GLN A 145 12.39 0.36 -16.64
C GLN A 145 11.10 -0.15 -15.99
N LEU A 146 11.12 -0.34 -14.67
CA LEU A 146 9.94 -0.75 -13.92
C LEU A 146 8.81 0.28 -14.00
N VAL A 147 9.13 1.56 -13.78
CA VAL A 147 8.14 2.65 -13.90
C VAL A 147 7.60 2.77 -15.33
N GLN A 148 8.47 2.67 -16.34
CA GLN A 148 8.05 2.68 -17.74
C GLN A 148 7.02 1.58 -18.03
N ARG A 149 7.30 0.35 -17.57
CA ARG A 149 6.38 -0.78 -17.71
C ARG A 149 5.05 -0.50 -17.03
N LEU A 150 5.07 -0.14 -15.74
CA LEU A 150 3.86 0.10 -14.96
C LEU A 150 2.98 1.20 -15.55
N VAL A 151 3.58 2.32 -16.00
CA VAL A 151 2.84 3.44 -16.59
C VAL A 151 2.32 3.12 -17.99
N SER A 152 3.01 2.30 -18.77
CA SER A 152 2.53 1.90 -20.10
C SER A 152 1.24 1.07 -20.07
N GLU A 153 0.93 0.48 -18.91
CA GLU A 153 -0.24 -0.36 -18.64
C GLU A 153 -1.22 0.34 -17.67
N ASP A 154 -1.19 1.68 -17.59
CA ASP A 154 -2.00 2.47 -16.65
C ASP A 154 -3.40 2.80 -17.19
N SER A 155 -4.30 1.83 -17.10
CA SER A 155 -5.69 1.97 -17.57
C SER A 155 -6.49 3.04 -16.80
N TYR A 156 -6.12 3.35 -15.56
CA TYR A 156 -6.89 4.23 -14.66
C TYR A 156 -6.16 5.55 -14.32
N GLY A 157 -4.94 5.77 -14.81
CA GLY A 157 -4.15 6.97 -14.53
C GLY A 157 -3.56 7.02 -13.12
N MET A 158 -3.53 5.90 -12.40
CA MET A 158 -3.10 5.82 -11.01
C MET A 158 -1.58 5.66 -10.86
N ARG A 159 -0.91 5.23 -11.93
CA ARG A 159 0.52 4.89 -11.92
C ARG A 159 1.38 6.05 -12.40
N MET A 160 0.80 7.08 -13.03
CA MET A 160 1.53 8.22 -13.59
C MET A 160 2.44 8.94 -12.57
N LYS A 161 2.03 9.06 -11.31
CA LYS A 161 2.82 9.69 -10.23
C LYS A 161 4.10 8.90 -9.89
N LEU A 162 4.25 7.65 -10.34
CA LEU A 162 5.49 6.90 -10.18
C LEU A 162 6.68 7.55 -10.90
N TRP A 163 6.42 8.38 -11.91
CA TRP A 163 7.48 9.17 -12.55
C TRP A 163 8.21 10.08 -11.56
N ASP A 164 7.51 10.61 -10.56
CA ASP A 164 8.11 11.47 -9.53
C ASP A 164 9.15 10.71 -8.69
N ALA A 165 9.08 9.38 -8.62
CA ALA A 165 10.04 8.53 -7.91
C ALA A 165 11.37 8.32 -8.67
N VAL A 166 11.40 8.55 -9.99
CA VAL A 166 12.56 8.30 -10.87
C VAL A 166 13.12 9.56 -11.51
N LEU A 167 12.37 10.65 -11.48
CA LEU A 167 12.88 11.95 -11.89
C LEU A 167 13.78 12.50 -10.78
N PRO A 168 15.04 12.87 -11.08
CA PRO A 168 15.80 13.70 -10.14
C PRO A 168 15.04 15.01 -9.91
N GLU A 169 15.22 15.66 -8.74
CA GLU A 169 14.62 16.96 -8.36
C GLU A 169 14.90 18.13 -9.35
N THR A 170 15.48 17.86 -10.52
CA THR A 170 15.86 18.80 -11.57
C THR A 170 14.80 19.09 -12.64
N ILE A 171 13.52 18.80 -12.44
CA ILE A 171 12.44 19.37 -13.28
C ILE A 171 11.52 20.26 -12.44
N VAL A 172 12.12 21.17 -11.67
CA VAL A 172 11.49 22.48 -11.46
C VAL A 172 11.97 23.36 -12.61
N SER A 173 11.04 23.71 -13.50
CA SER A 173 11.15 24.56 -14.70
C SER A 173 11.58 23.88 -16.01
N GLY A 174 10.58 23.53 -16.83
CA GLY A 174 10.69 23.61 -18.28
C GLY A 174 10.48 22.31 -19.05
N SER A 175 9.32 22.23 -19.71
CA SER A 175 9.05 21.45 -20.93
C SER A 175 8.95 19.92 -20.81
N PHE A 176 7.73 19.43 -20.55
CA PHE A 176 7.27 18.12 -21.02
C PHE A 176 5.79 18.19 -21.44
N ARG A 177 5.44 19.21 -22.27
CA ARG A 177 4.07 19.42 -22.75
C ARG A 177 3.90 19.44 -24.27
N GLU A 178 4.91 19.10 -25.06
CA GLU A 178 4.83 19.20 -26.53
C GLU A 178 5.25 17.94 -27.30
N SER A 179 4.82 16.75 -26.89
CA SER A 179 5.02 15.55 -27.73
C SER A 179 3.89 14.54 -27.70
N LEU A 180 2.64 15.02 -27.67
CA LEU A 180 1.47 14.26 -28.09
C LEU A 180 0.50 15.19 -28.83
N GLN A 181 0.82 15.48 -30.08
CA GLN A 181 -0.15 15.82 -31.14
C GLN A 181 0.07 14.85 -32.30
#